data_AF-A0A3A4PS90-F1
#
_entry.id   AF-A0A3A4PS90-F1
#
_cell.length_a   1.000
_cell.length_b   1.000
_cell.length_c   1.000
_cell.angle_alpha   90.00
_cell.angle_beta   90.00
_cell.angle_gamma   90.00
#
_symmetry.space_group_name_H-M   'P 1'
#
loop_
_entity.id
_entity.type
_entity.pdbx_description
1 polymer ?
#
loop_
_entity_poly.entity_id
_entity_poly.type
_entity_poly.pdbx_seq_one_letter_code
_entity_poly.pdbx_strand_id
1 'polypeptide(L)'
;MCPTHRNHPRLSPNSPLWRARARPVSEPRGSCLPAGRSARAEHPAGQRALSQHRAAKLPGASLAVPGTAVAIFTLVFLSTAAAQLHVSDTVHNLSAGGPGQVRAQTERQVCIFCHAPHNTSGLRPLWNRDVPSANYRIYRSSTLDARPGQPTGASKLCLSCHDGTIALGSVLSRAERIQMRTGDYLPSGPAHLGTDLSDDHPVSFFYTSGLALADGQLADPHSLPLEIRLGTDGELQCTACHDAHNDQYGDFLVLPNEFGELCTTCHQMSGWAGASHRLSQARVGGHSEGGWPYDTVAQNACRSCHRPHTAGGPDRLLLFGDEERNCLICHDGRVAKTDIQTELDKISGHDPRRYSARHDPAEPALVDNTHVECADCHNGHAAMAPERGGGYRRIGQTLLKTRGVSSGGAEVEEAQFEYEVCYRCHADTAVSVPGAVPRQSQTSNVRLLFQPTNESFHPVAAASVSSESPSLVPNVPRGSLLRCTDCHNSDSGQRGGGAGPDGPHGSIYDFLLEREYVTDDDTPESASAYALCYKCHERTSILSDESFSEHRMHIVEERTPCSACHAPHGVSNLVPGGSGDHTRLINFDTTIVRPDPQSGRLEFRDTGRLSGSCTLLCHGENHRDERYPE
;
A
#
# COMPACT_ATOMS: atom_id res chain seq x y z
N MET A 1 25.80 34.05 27.59
CA MET A 1 26.90 34.20 28.57
C MET A 1 27.45 32.81 28.89
N CYS A 2 28.71 32.53 28.54
CA CYS A 2 29.42 31.28 28.87
C CYS A 2 29.78 31.25 30.38
N PRO A 3 29.95 30.07 31.01
CA PRO A 3 31.32 29.53 31.10
C PRO A 3 31.47 27.99 31.07
N THR A 4 32.71 27.62 30.79
CA THR A 4 33.43 26.34 30.72
C THR A 4 33.62 25.62 32.07
N HIS A 5 33.80 24.27 32.09
CA HIS A 5 35.03 23.59 32.53
C HIS A 5 34.97 22.04 32.50
N ARG A 6 36.14 21.45 32.20
CA ARG A 6 36.51 20.01 32.19
C ARG A 6 36.72 19.43 33.61
N ASN A 7 36.44 18.13 33.83
CA ASN A 7 37.43 17.04 34.05
C ASN A 7 36.85 15.79 34.78
N HIS A 8 37.40 14.63 34.41
CA HIS A 8 37.16 13.25 34.87
C HIS A 8 37.35 12.97 36.38
N PRO A 9 36.92 11.78 36.85
CA PRO A 9 37.91 10.72 37.10
C PRO A 9 37.54 9.30 36.60
N ARG A 10 38.57 8.46 36.44
CA ARG A 10 38.53 7.01 36.14
C ARG A 10 38.38 6.21 37.44
N LEU A 11 37.75 5.03 37.38
CA LEU A 11 38.16 3.77 38.06
C LEU A 11 37.49 2.57 37.32
N SER A 12 38.19 1.43 37.29
CA SER A 12 37.95 0.22 36.48
C SER A 12 37.72 -1.02 37.41
N PRO A 13 37.74 -2.28 36.95
CA PRO A 13 36.65 -3.07 36.35
C PRO A 13 36.27 -4.33 37.16
N ASN A 14 35.13 -4.98 36.86
CA ASN A 14 34.92 -6.41 37.12
C ASN A 14 33.89 -7.02 36.15
N SER A 15 34.27 -8.15 35.57
CA SER A 15 33.67 -9.00 34.51
C SER A 15 32.38 -9.75 34.95
N PRO A 16 31.69 -10.63 34.16
CA PRO A 16 32.13 -11.33 32.94
C PRO A 16 31.12 -11.62 31.79
N LEU A 17 31.70 -11.69 30.58
CA LEU A 17 31.57 -12.71 29.52
C LEU A 17 30.22 -13.46 29.36
N TRP A 18 29.46 -13.09 28.33
CA TRP A 18 28.43 -13.97 27.73
C TRP A 18 29.05 -14.84 26.63
N ARG A 19 29.11 -16.15 26.89
CA ARG A 19 29.47 -17.19 25.92
C ARG A 19 28.26 -17.56 25.06
N ALA A 20 28.46 -17.53 23.75
CA ALA A 20 27.63 -18.22 22.78
C ALA A 20 27.60 -19.74 23.06
N ARG A 21 26.41 -20.35 23.01
CA ARG A 21 26.23 -21.80 22.93
C ARG A 21 25.40 -22.13 21.69
N ALA A 22 26.09 -22.69 20.70
CA ALA A 22 25.47 -23.53 19.67
C ALA A 22 24.88 -24.78 20.32
N ARG A 23 23.71 -25.23 19.85
CA ARG A 23 23.17 -26.56 20.13
C ARG A 23 23.11 -27.37 18.82
N PRO A 24 23.52 -28.65 18.83
CA PRO A 24 23.53 -29.51 17.66
C PRO A 24 22.17 -30.17 17.41
N VAL A 25 21.87 -30.40 16.14
CA VAL A 25 20.77 -31.20 15.61
C VAL A 25 21.14 -32.69 15.73
N SER A 26 20.25 -33.49 16.31
CA SER A 26 20.35 -34.95 16.35
C SER A 26 19.21 -35.57 15.56
N GLU A 27 19.54 -36.30 14.50
CA GLU A 27 18.67 -37.32 13.88
C GLU A 27 18.36 -38.45 14.87
N PRO A 28 17.31 -39.24 14.60
CA PRO A 28 17.60 -40.66 14.42
C PRO A 28 16.91 -41.29 13.19
N ARG A 29 17.70 -42.14 12.51
CA ARG A 29 17.26 -43.18 11.59
C ARG A 29 16.55 -44.31 12.36
N GLY A 30 15.52 -44.89 11.76
CA GLY A 30 14.89 -46.12 12.24
C GLY A 30 13.82 -46.64 11.27
N SER A 31 14.26 -47.44 10.30
CA SER A 31 13.46 -48.19 9.32
C SER A 31 12.62 -49.31 9.95
N CYS A 32 11.39 -49.54 9.44
CA CYS A 32 10.77 -50.87 9.26
C CYS A 32 9.47 -50.79 8.42
N LEU A 33 9.49 -51.38 7.23
CA LEU A 33 8.34 -51.92 6.48
C LEU A 33 7.89 -53.27 7.13
N PRO A 34 6.72 -53.90 6.82
CA PRO A 34 6.02 -53.89 5.52
C PRO A 34 4.47 -54.00 5.48
N ALA A 35 3.97 -53.81 4.25
CA ALA A 35 2.82 -54.48 3.59
C ALA A 35 1.37 -54.21 4.03
N GLY A 36 0.54 -53.79 3.05
CA GLY A 36 -0.80 -54.37 2.89
C GLY A 36 -1.93 -53.47 2.38
N ARG A 37 -2.22 -53.60 1.08
CA ARG A 37 -3.55 -53.49 0.41
C ARG A 37 -4.11 -52.09 0.11
N SER A 38 -4.08 -51.76 -1.19
CA SER A 38 -4.91 -50.76 -1.84
C SER A 38 -6.34 -51.27 -2.03
N ALA A 39 -7.34 -50.42 -1.74
CA ALA A 39 -8.68 -50.51 -2.30
C ALA A 39 -8.93 -49.24 -3.12
N ARG A 40 -9.12 -49.42 -4.43
CA ARG A 40 -9.64 -48.42 -5.36
C ARG A 40 -11.12 -48.20 -5.05
N ALA A 41 -11.54 -46.94 -4.97
CA ALA A 41 -12.94 -46.54 -5.10
C ALA A 41 -13.05 -45.55 -6.25
N GLU A 42 -13.94 -45.87 -7.17
CA GLU A 42 -14.23 -45.20 -8.43
C GLU A 42 -15.14 -43.99 -8.18
N HIS A 43 -14.90 -42.88 -8.90
CA HIS A 43 -15.87 -41.78 -9.05
C HIS A 43 -16.28 -41.70 -10.53
N PRO A 44 -17.60 -41.69 -10.84
CA PRO A 44 -18.07 -41.67 -12.21
C PRO A 44 -18.14 -40.25 -12.79
N ALA A 45 -17.69 -40.14 -14.04
CA ALA A 45 -17.78 -38.95 -14.88
C ALA A 45 -19.23 -38.73 -15.35
N GLY A 46 -19.78 -37.54 -15.09
CA GLY A 46 -21.03 -37.07 -15.64
C GLY A 46 -20.83 -36.42 -17.01
N GLN A 47 -21.22 -37.15 -18.06
CA GLN A 47 -21.38 -36.60 -19.42
C GLN A 47 -22.69 -35.81 -19.50
N ARG A 48 -22.64 -34.55 -19.95
CA ARG A 48 -23.81 -33.81 -20.44
C ARG A 48 -23.67 -33.57 -21.94
N ALA A 49 -24.76 -33.92 -22.62
CA ALA A 49 -24.90 -34.04 -24.05
C ALA A 49 -24.88 -32.69 -24.79
N LEU A 50 -24.24 -32.73 -25.95
CA LEU A 50 -24.30 -31.73 -27.02
C LEU A 50 -25.71 -31.71 -27.63
N SER A 51 -26.36 -30.55 -27.65
CA SER A 51 -27.58 -30.32 -28.43
C SER A 51 -27.22 -29.66 -29.77
N GLN A 52 -27.44 -30.43 -30.84
CA GLN A 52 -27.45 -29.95 -32.22
C GLN A 52 -28.87 -29.46 -32.55
N HIS A 53 -29.04 -28.18 -32.87
CA HIS A 53 -30.28 -27.66 -33.44
C HIS A 53 -30.08 -27.21 -34.89
N ARG A 54 -30.46 -28.14 -35.77
CA ARG A 54 -31.24 -27.99 -37.01
C ARG A 54 -31.10 -26.68 -37.81
N ALA A 55 -30.55 -26.88 -39.01
CA ALA A 55 -30.73 -26.04 -40.20
C ALA A 55 -32.21 -25.94 -40.62
N ALA A 56 -32.64 -24.74 -40.98
CA ALA A 56 -33.89 -24.46 -41.69
C ALA A 56 -33.59 -24.09 -43.16
N LYS A 57 -34.41 -24.62 -44.07
CA LYS A 57 -34.33 -24.50 -45.53
C LYS A 57 -35.43 -23.55 -46.06
N LEU A 58 -35.03 -22.73 -47.05
CA LEU A 58 -35.77 -22.19 -48.23
C LEU A 58 -36.81 -21.06 -48.02
N PRO A 59 -37.16 -20.25 -49.05
CA PRO A 59 -36.83 -20.27 -50.49
C PRO A 59 -36.05 -19.00 -50.95
N GLY A 60 -35.34 -18.90 -52.09
CA GLY A 60 -35.69 -19.30 -53.46
C GLY A 60 -36.13 -18.05 -54.25
N ALA A 61 -35.19 -17.23 -54.72
CA ALA A 61 -35.44 -16.20 -55.73
C ALA A 61 -34.20 -16.03 -56.62
N SER A 62 -34.30 -16.58 -57.83
CA SER A 62 -33.34 -16.46 -58.92
C SER A 62 -33.42 -15.06 -59.53
N LEU A 63 -32.31 -14.31 -59.56
CA LEU A 63 -32.15 -13.16 -60.44
C LEU A 63 -30.78 -13.20 -61.11
N ALA A 64 -30.83 -12.89 -62.40
CA ALA A 64 -29.84 -13.16 -63.43
C ALA A 64 -28.51 -12.41 -63.25
N VAL A 65 -27.43 -13.08 -63.62
CA VAL A 65 -26.09 -12.53 -63.81
C VAL A 65 -26.01 -11.87 -65.19
N PRO A 66 -25.39 -10.68 -65.29
CA PRO A 66 -24.44 -10.43 -66.35
C PRO A 66 -23.06 -10.16 -65.75
N GLY A 67 -22.06 -10.83 -66.32
CA GLY A 67 -20.70 -10.82 -65.81
C GLY A 67 -20.03 -9.45 -65.91
N THR A 68 -19.23 -9.15 -64.89
CA THR A 68 -18.16 -8.17 -64.97
C THR A 68 -16.97 -8.67 -64.14
N ALA A 69 -15.83 -8.74 -64.83
CA ALA A 69 -14.45 -8.95 -64.41
C ALA A 69 -14.15 -9.26 -62.91
N VAL A 70 -13.66 -10.47 -62.67
CA VAL A 70 -12.87 -10.80 -61.47
C VAL A 70 -11.52 -10.09 -61.58
N ALA A 71 -11.37 -8.97 -60.88
CA ALA A 71 -10.07 -8.43 -60.56
C ALA A 71 -9.47 -9.27 -59.43
N ILE A 72 -8.45 -10.06 -59.75
CA ILE A 72 -7.62 -10.77 -58.79
C ILE A 72 -6.88 -9.70 -57.98
N PHE A 73 -7.38 -9.40 -56.78
CA PHE A 73 -6.62 -8.63 -55.79
C PHE A 73 -5.55 -9.57 -55.23
N THR A 74 -4.36 -9.53 -55.82
CA THR A 74 -3.14 -10.02 -55.17
C THR A 74 -2.97 -9.25 -53.87
N LEU A 75 -3.30 -9.87 -52.74
CA LEU A 75 -2.83 -9.47 -51.42
C LEU A 75 -1.31 -9.58 -51.43
N VAL A 76 -0.64 -8.48 -51.74
CA VAL A 76 0.76 -8.28 -51.41
C VAL A 76 0.79 -8.22 -49.89
N PHE A 77 1.21 -9.30 -49.24
CA PHE A 77 1.75 -9.23 -47.89
C PHE A 77 2.99 -8.33 -47.97
N LEU A 78 2.80 -7.02 -47.82
CA LEU A 78 3.89 -6.15 -47.39
C LEU A 78 4.21 -6.59 -45.97
N SER A 79 5.17 -7.50 -45.86
CA SER A 79 5.97 -7.66 -44.67
C SER A 79 6.60 -6.29 -44.41
N THR A 80 6.04 -5.55 -43.46
CA THR A 80 6.77 -4.44 -42.84
C THR A 80 7.92 -5.08 -42.11
N ALA A 81 9.06 -5.26 -42.79
CA ALA A 81 10.32 -5.42 -42.11
C ALA A 81 10.46 -4.18 -41.23
N ALA A 82 10.29 -4.34 -39.92
CA ALA A 82 10.64 -3.30 -38.97
C ALA A 82 12.11 -2.97 -39.24
N ALA A 83 12.37 -1.76 -39.73
CA ALA A 83 13.72 -1.29 -39.94
C ALA A 83 14.39 -1.25 -38.55
N GLN A 84 15.29 -2.19 -38.29
CA GLN A 84 16.11 -2.13 -37.08
C GLN A 84 16.93 -0.84 -37.18
N LEU A 85 16.72 0.09 -36.24
CA LEU A 85 17.54 1.29 -36.14
C LEU A 85 18.99 0.84 -35.93
N HIS A 86 19.86 1.16 -36.86
CA HIS A 86 21.29 0.88 -36.70
C HIS A 86 21.85 1.90 -35.71
N VAL A 87 22.87 1.51 -34.93
CA VAL A 87 23.55 2.41 -33.98
C VAL A 87 23.97 3.75 -34.61
N SER A 88 24.25 3.77 -35.92
CA SER A 88 24.55 4.97 -36.72
C SER A 88 23.44 6.04 -36.71
N ASP A 89 22.20 5.63 -36.49
CA ASP A 89 21.02 6.49 -36.52
C ASP A 89 20.56 6.91 -35.12
N THR A 90 21.32 6.54 -34.08
CA THR A 90 20.99 6.79 -32.67
C THR A 90 21.92 7.83 -32.04
N VAL A 91 21.59 8.29 -30.83
CA VAL A 91 22.45 9.21 -30.06
C VAL A 91 23.79 8.59 -29.63
N HIS A 92 23.94 7.27 -29.69
CA HIS A 92 25.24 6.59 -29.49
C HIS A 92 26.17 6.69 -30.69
N ASN A 93 25.70 7.18 -31.84
CA ASN A 93 26.61 7.61 -32.90
C ASN A 93 27.28 8.93 -32.50
N LEU A 94 28.39 8.83 -31.78
CA LEU A 94 29.21 9.96 -31.37
C LEU A 94 30.13 10.49 -32.50
N SER A 95 30.07 9.94 -33.72
CA SER A 95 30.83 10.47 -34.85
C SER A 95 30.30 11.84 -35.29
N ALA A 96 31.08 12.57 -36.08
CA ALA A 96 30.72 13.88 -36.61
C ALA A 96 29.42 13.89 -37.43
N GLY A 97 29.02 12.73 -37.99
CA GLY A 97 27.76 12.55 -38.71
C GLY A 97 26.58 12.14 -37.83
N GLY A 98 26.77 11.96 -36.53
CA GLY A 98 25.76 11.49 -35.60
C GLY A 98 24.57 12.46 -35.42
N PRO A 99 23.38 11.93 -35.14
CA PRO A 99 22.16 12.72 -34.96
C PRO A 99 22.12 13.44 -33.60
N GLY A 100 22.85 12.94 -32.59
CA GLY A 100 22.90 13.51 -31.25
C GLY A 100 23.66 14.84 -31.16
N GLN A 101 23.39 15.59 -30.08
CA GLN A 101 24.14 16.82 -29.78
C GLN A 101 25.59 16.52 -29.36
N VAL A 102 25.77 15.47 -28.55
CA VAL A 102 27.07 14.98 -28.10
C VAL A 102 27.70 14.19 -29.24
N ARG A 103 28.66 14.79 -29.93
CA ARG A 103 29.36 14.19 -31.07
C ARG A 103 30.75 14.78 -31.29
N ALA A 104 31.59 14.06 -32.01
CA ALA A 104 32.92 14.49 -32.37
C ALA A 104 32.91 15.63 -33.39
N GLN A 105 34.00 16.39 -33.44
CA GLN A 105 34.16 17.48 -34.40
C GLN A 105 34.42 16.95 -35.82
N THR A 106 35.29 15.95 -35.96
CA THR A 106 35.77 15.47 -37.26
C THR A 106 35.80 13.95 -37.41
N GLU A 107 35.76 13.19 -36.31
CA GLU A 107 35.80 11.73 -36.35
C GLU A 107 34.61 11.13 -37.09
N ARG A 108 34.80 10.12 -37.93
CA ARG A 108 33.73 9.51 -38.74
C ARG A 108 33.42 8.05 -38.39
N GLN A 109 34.31 7.36 -37.67
CA GLN A 109 34.09 5.99 -37.24
C GLN A 109 33.05 5.98 -36.13
N VAL A 110 31.93 5.29 -36.36
CA VAL A 110 30.82 5.20 -35.39
C VAL A 110 31.24 4.38 -34.17
N CYS A 111 31.80 3.19 -34.40
CA CYS A 111 32.06 2.24 -33.33
C CYS A 111 33.32 2.56 -32.51
N ILE A 112 34.19 3.48 -32.93
CA ILE A 112 35.50 3.68 -32.28
C ILE A 112 35.38 4.16 -30.83
N PHE A 113 34.29 4.84 -30.48
CA PHE A 113 34.07 5.32 -29.12
C PHE A 113 33.82 4.20 -28.11
N CYS A 114 33.36 3.04 -28.58
CA CYS A 114 33.03 1.88 -27.75
C CYS A 114 33.95 0.69 -28.01
N HIS A 115 34.31 0.45 -29.27
CA HIS A 115 34.99 -0.75 -29.73
C HIS A 115 36.33 -0.47 -30.41
N ALA A 116 37.36 -1.22 -30.00
CA ALA A 116 38.71 -1.03 -30.49
C ALA A 116 38.82 -1.67 -31.88
N PRO A 117 39.28 -0.93 -32.92
CA PRO A 117 39.59 -1.53 -34.19
C PRO A 117 40.67 -2.60 -34.00
N HIS A 118 40.38 -3.83 -34.40
CA HIS A 118 41.32 -4.94 -34.33
C HIS A 118 41.04 -5.88 -35.51
N ASN A 119 42.10 -6.41 -36.12
CA ASN A 119 41.99 -7.24 -37.32
C ASN A 119 41.71 -8.70 -36.93
N THR A 120 40.45 -9.04 -36.62
CA THR A 120 40.06 -10.42 -36.29
C THR A 120 38.83 -10.86 -37.07
N SER A 121 38.80 -12.13 -37.45
CA SER A 121 37.79 -12.71 -38.35
C SER A 121 36.55 -13.27 -37.63
N GLY A 122 36.18 -12.76 -36.44
CA GLY A 122 34.91 -13.15 -35.82
C GLY A 122 34.81 -13.20 -34.28
N LEU A 123 35.58 -12.41 -33.52
CA LEU A 123 35.37 -12.29 -32.06
C LEU A 123 34.50 -11.08 -31.70
N ARG A 124 33.90 -11.12 -30.49
CA ARG A 124 33.23 -9.95 -29.90
C ARG A 124 34.22 -8.77 -29.84
N PRO A 125 33.86 -7.57 -30.31
CA PRO A 125 34.80 -6.45 -30.35
C PRO A 125 35.29 -6.06 -28.95
N LEU A 126 36.58 -5.76 -28.83
CA LEU A 126 37.20 -5.30 -27.58
C LEU A 126 36.65 -3.93 -27.18
N TRP A 127 36.56 -3.64 -25.88
CA TRP A 127 36.17 -2.32 -25.37
C TRP A 127 37.30 -1.30 -25.56
N ASN A 128 36.98 -0.12 -26.10
CA ASN A 128 37.98 0.89 -26.48
C ASN A 128 38.12 2.03 -25.49
N ARG A 129 37.71 1.86 -24.24
CA ARG A 129 37.81 2.89 -23.21
C ARG A 129 38.43 2.32 -21.96
N ASP A 130 39.04 3.20 -21.17
CA ASP A 130 39.39 2.86 -19.80
C ASP A 130 38.15 2.48 -19.01
N VAL A 131 38.34 1.54 -18.08
CA VAL A 131 37.29 1.14 -17.14
C VAL A 131 37.36 2.08 -15.94
N PRO A 132 36.23 2.66 -15.47
CA PRO A 132 36.22 3.55 -14.32
C PRO A 132 36.92 2.95 -13.09
N SER A 133 37.73 3.78 -12.44
CA SER A 133 38.38 3.48 -11.16
C SER A 133 37.65 4.15 -9.98
N ALA A 134 36.57 4.88 -10.25
CA ALA A 134 35.74 5.52 -9.24
C ALA A 134 35.11 4.48 -8.30
N ASN A 135 34.96 4.86 -7.03
CA ASN A 135 34.11 4.14 -6.09
C ASN A 135 32.72 4.73 -6.16
N TYR A 136 31.73 3.89 -6.46
CA TYR A 136 30.34 4.30 -6.55
C TYR A 136 29.68 4.23 -5.17
N ARG A 137 28.80 5.19 -4.88
CA ARG A 137 27.83 5.02 -3.80
C ARG A 137 26.75 4.06 -4.30
N ILE A 138 26.68 2.89 -3.68
CA ILE A 138 25.78 1.81 -4.09
C ILE A 138 24.44 1.86 -3.35
N TYR A 139 23.48 1.13 -3.91
CA TYR A 139 22.10 0.97 -3.44
C TYR A 139 22.01 0.57 -1.96
N ARG A 140 21.05 1.17 -1.25
CA ARG A 140 20.66 0.78 0.11
C ARG A 140 19.17 0.92 0.26
N SER A 141 18.53 -0.12 0.77
CA SER A 141 17.10 -0.11 1.09
C SER A 141 16.80 -1.21 2.08
N SER A 142 15.80 -1.02 2.94
CA SER A 142 15.27 -2.05 3.81
C SER A 142 14.52 -3.15 3.06
N THR A 143 14.03 -2.84 1.85
CA THR A 143 13.29 -3.76 0.99
C THR A 143 14.14 -4.33 -0.15
N LEU A 144 15.47 -4.22 -0.05
CA LEU A 144 16.40 -4.79 -1.02
C LEU A 144 16.96 -6.12 -0.50
N ASP A 145 16.46 -7.23 -1.05
CA ASP A 145 16.93 -8.58 -0.69
C ASP A 145 18.29 -8.93 -1.29
N ALA A 146 18.58 -8.38 -2.48
CA ALA A 146 19.87 -8.52 -3.13
C ALA A 146 20.97 -7.78 -2.35
N ARG A 147 22.23 -8.16 -2.60
CA ARG A 147 23.40 -7.45 -2.05
C ARG A 147 24.32 -6.99 -3.17
N PRO A 148 23.94 -5.94 -3.91
CA PRO A 148 24.77 -5.47 -5.01
C PRO A 148 26.11 -4.92 -4.49
N GLY A 149 27.16 -5.21 -5.26
CA GLY A 149 28.50 -4.69 -5.01
C GLY A 149 28.79 -3.42 -5.82
N GLN A 150 30.08 -3.10 -5.95
CA GLN A 150 30.52 -2.14 -6.96
C GLN A 150 30.18 -2.64 -8.37
N PRO A 151 29.91 -1.75 -9.34
CA PRO A 151 29.59 -2.15 -10.70
C PRO A 151 30.64 -3.08 -11.31
N THR A 152 30.16 -4.12 -12.00
CA THR A 152 30.97 -5.13 -12.69
C THR A 152 30.58 -5.23 -14.17
N GLY A 153 31.28 -6.10 -14.91
CA GLY A 153 30.83 -6.56 -16.23
C GLY A 153 30.45 -5.44 -17.19
N ALA A 154 29.32 -5.63 -17.86
CA ALA A 154 28.81 -4.68 -18.86
C ALA A 154 28.41 -3.33 -18.24
N SER A 155 27.84 -3.33 -17.03
CA SER A 155 27.44 -2.08 -16.35
C SER A 155 28.64 -1.16 -16.16
N LYS A 156 29.79 -1.70 -15.76
CA LYS A 156 31.03 -0.92 -15.61
C LYS A 156 31.55 -0.36 -16.94
N LEU A 157 31.30 -1.04 -18.06
CA LEU A 157 31.64 -0.52 -19.39
C LEU A 157 30.71 0.65 -19.77
N CYS A 158 29.40 0.51 -19.55
CA CYS A 158 28.42 1.60 -19.76
C CYS A 158 28.78 2.83 -18.92
N LEU A 159 29.12 2.63 -17.65
CA LEU A 159 29.52 3.70 -16.75
C LEU A 159 30.79 4.43 -17.19
N SER A 160 31.67 3.81 -17.99
CA SER A 160 32.82 4.53 -18.60
C SER A 160 32.44 5.73 -19.47
N CYS A 161 31.17 5.83 -19.87
CA CYS A 161 30.58 7.02 -20.47
C CYS A 161 29.60 7.71 -19.51
N HIS A 162 28.70 6.93 -18.91
CA HIS A 162 27.52 7.45 -18.19
C HIS A 162 27.80 7.96 -16.78
N ASP A 163 28.95 7.63 -16.18
CA ASP A 163 29.35 8.23 -14.90
C ASP A 163 29.98 9.63 -15.06
N GLY A 164 30.33 10.01 -16.29
CA GLY A 164 30.91 11.31 -16.63
C GLY A 164 32.34 11.55 -16.10
N THR A 165 33.03 10.53 -15.59
CA THR A 165 34.39 10.65 -15.03
C THR A 165 35.49 10.55 -16.09
N ILE A 166 35.18 9.91 -17.24
CA ILE A 166 36.13 9.71 -18.34
C ILE A 166 35.66 10.53 -19.55
N ALA A 167 36.58 11.29 -20.15
CA ALA A 167 36.28 12.05 -21.36
C ALA A 167 35.78 11.14 -22.49
N LEU A 168 34.70 11.52 -23.18
CA LEU A 168 34.04 10.73 -24.22
C LEU A 168 34.96 10.43 -25.40
N GLY A 169 35.83 11.37 -25.78
CA GLY A 169 36.81 11.17 -26.84
C GLY A 169 38.06 10.38 -26.45
N SER A 170 38.21 10.01 -25.18
CA SER A 170 39.36 9.25 -24.67
C SER A 170 39.19 7.77 -25.01
N VAL A 171 39.87 7.31 -26.06
CA VAL A 171 39.79 5.93 -26.54
C VAL A 171 41.17 5.26 -26.55
N LEU A 172 41.23 3.98 -26.21
CA LEU A 172 42.48 3.23 -26.04
C LEU A 172 43.25 3.01 -27.35
N SER A 173 42.54 2.97 -28.48
CA SER A 173 43.14 2.78 -29.79
C SER A 173 43.87 4.01 -30.34
N ARG A 174 43.87 5.13 -29.61
CA ARG A 174 44.50 6.39 -30.03
C ARG A 174 45.29 7.02 -28.89
N ALA A 175 46.45 7.58 -29.21
CA ALA A 175 47.24 8.37 -28.26
C ALA A 175 46.60 9.73 -27.98
N GLU A 176 46.10 10.39 -29.04
CA GLU A 176 45.43 11.68 -28.94
C GLU A 176 43.92 11.50 -28.79
N ARG A 177 43.33 12.32 -27.91
CA ARG A 177 41.88 12.34 -27.66
C ARG A 177 41.12 12.79 -28.91
N ILE A 178 40.01 12.11 -29.22
CA ILE A 178 39.07 12.58 -30.23
C ILE A 178 38.39 13.85 -29.72
N GLN A 179 38.53 14.96 -30.47
CA GLN A 179 37.93 16.23 -30.06
C GLN A 179 36.40 16.17 -30.19
N MET A 180 35.72 16.44 -29.09
CA MET A 180 34.25 16.51 -29.01
C MET A 180 33.76 17.93 -29.30
N ARG A 181 32.55 18.06 -29.86
CA ARG A 181 31.97 19.37 -30.24
C ARG A 181 31.35 20.11 -29.05
N THR A 182 30.74 19.37 -28.12
CA THR A 182 29.94 19.92 -27.00
C THR A 182 30.69 19.92 -25.66
N GLY A 183 32.02 19.70 -25.69
CA GLY A 183 32.84 19.45 -24.50
C GLY A 183 33.23 17.98 -24.37
N ASP A 184 34.27 17.73 -23.57
CA ASP A 184 34.92 16.43 -23.49
C ASP A 184 34.18 15.40 -22.64
N TYR A 185 33.29 15.82 -21.74
CA TYR A 185 32.56 14.96 -20.82
C TYR A 185 31.07 14.91 -21.14
N LEU A 186 30.39 13.89 -20.63
CA LEU A 186 28.94 13.77 -20.76
C LEU A 186 28.27 14.96 -20.05
N PRO A 187 27.38 15.72 -20.72
CA PRO A 187 26.70 16.84 -20.09
C PRO A 187 25.70 16.33 -19.04
N SER A 188 25.46 17.16 -18.02
CA SER A 188 24.44 16.88 -17.01
C SER A 188 23.07 16.67 -17.65
N GLY A 189 22.33 15.68 -17.16
CA GLY A 189 21.03 15.29 -17.67
C GLY A 189 20.73 13.82 -17.37
N PRO A 190 19.61 13.27 -17.87
CA PRO A 190 19.16 11.91 -17.54
C PRO A 190 20.15 10.79 -17.90
N ALA A 191 21.02 11.03 -18.90
CA ALA A 191 22.05 10.08 -19.30
C ALA A 191 23.30 10.11 -18.40
N HIS A 192 23.48 11.16 -17.58
CA HIS A 192 24.64 11.33 -16.69
C HIS A 192 24.29 10.85 -15.29
N LEU A 193 24.58 9.58 -15.00
CA LEU A 193 24.31 8.93 -13.72
C LEU A 193 25.29 9.39 -12.63
N GLY A 194 26.53 9.71 -13.02
CA GLY A 194 27.55 10.08 -12.04
C GLY A 194 28.08 8.87 -11.27
N THR A 195 28.66 9.15 -10.10
CA THR A 195 29.21 8.12 -9.20
C THR A 195 28.32 7.81 -8.00
N ASP A 196 27.14 8.45 -7.91
CA ASP A 196 26.10 8.05 -6.97
C ASP A 196 25.09 7.21 -7.74
N LEU A 197 24.99 5.93 -7.40
CA LEU A 197 24.02 5.00 -8.00
C LEU A 197 22.91 4.67 -7.00
N SER A 198 22.90 5.30 -5.82
CA SER A 198 21.92 4.94 -4.79
C SER A 198 20.48 5.31 -5.15
N ASP A 199 20.29 6.17 -6.14
CA ASP A 199 19.02 6.59 -6.72
C ASP A 199 18.73 5.95 -8.10
N ASP A 200 19.47 4.89 -8.45
CA ASP A 200 19.31 4.11 -9.66
C ASP A 200 18.82 2.67 -9.38
N HIS A 201 18.25 2.03 -10.38
CA HIS A 201 17.88 0.63 -10.31
C HIS A 201 19.11 -0.25 -10.10
N PRO A 202 19.09 -1.17 -9.12
CA PRO A 202 20.22 -2.05 -8.84
C PRO A 202 20.72 -2.83 -10.06
N VAL A 203 22.04 -2.82 -10.26
CA VAL A 203 22.76 -3.69 -11.21
C VAL A 203 24.01 -4.29 -10.56
N SER A 204 24.67 -5.21 -11.25
CA SER A 204 25.89 -5.90 -10.80
C SER A 204 25.67 -6.76 -9.54
N PHE A 205 24.60 -7.55 -9.55
CA PHE A 205 24.32 -8.58 -8.56
C PHE A 205 23.74 -9.84 -9.23
N PHE A 206 23.90 -11.00 -8.60
CA PHE A 206 23.35 -12.26 -9.11
C PHE A 206 21.83 -12.29 -9.00
N TYR A 207 21.13 -12.39 -10.13
CA TYR A 207 19.70 -12.62 -10.16
C TYR A 207 19.44 -14.12 -10.30
N THR A 208 19.20 -14.78 -9.16
CA THR A 208 19.06 -16.24 -9.08
C THR A 208 17.63 -16.64 -8.75
N SER A 209 17.24 -17.88 -9.09
CA SER A 209 15.96 -18.47 -8.66
C SER A 209 15.79 -18.46 -7.15
N GLY A 210 16.88 -18.58 -6.39
CA GLY A 210 16.85 -18.49 -4.92
C GLY A 210 16.52 -17.09 -4.42
N LEU A 211 17.04 -16.05 -5.07
CA LEU A 211 16.68 -14.66 -4.78
C LEU A 211 15.20 -14.41 -5.13
N ALA A 212 14.76 -14.84 -6.30
CA ALA A 212 13.38 -14.65 -6.73
C ALA A 212 12.38 -15.34 -5.79
N LEU A 213 12.70 -16.55 -5.33
CA LEU A 213 11.89 -17.30 -4.37
C LEU A 213 11.86 -16.65 -2.97
N ALA A 214 12.98 -16.04 -2.55
CA ALA A 214 13.06 -15.39 -1.24
C ALA A 214 12.20 -14.11 -1.17
N ASP A 215 12.18 -13.32 -2.25
CA ASP A 215 11.34 -12.12 -2.38
C ASP A 215 9.86 -12.48 -2.58
N GLY A 216 9.58 -13.49 -3.42
CA GLY A 216 8.23 -13.99 -3.68
C GLY A 216 7.40 -13.13 -4.65
N GLN A 217 7.89 -11.97 -5.07
CA GLN A 217 7.29 -11.10 -6.09
C GLN A 217 8.24 -10.82 -7.27
N LEU A 218 9.30 -11.61 -7.39
CA LEU A 218 10.20 -11.61 -8.54
C LEU A 218 9.95 -12.84 -9.44
N ALA A 219 10.04 -12.64 -10.75
CA ALA A 219 9.99 -13.72 -11.73
C ALA A 219 11.21 -14.64 -11.60
N ASP A 220 11.08 -15.93 -11.90
CA ASP A 220 12.26 -16.79 -11.99
C ASP A 220 13.14 -16.34 -13.17
N PRO A 221 14.48 -16.19 -13.01
CA PRO A 221 15.35 -15.74 -14.09
C PRO A 221 15.34 -16.65 -15.33
N HIS A 222 14.99 -17.93 -15.20
CA HIS A 222 14.85 -18.85 -16.35
C HIS A 222 13.56 -18.65 -17.13
N SER A 223 12.60 -17.91 -16.58
CA SER A 223 11.34 -17.56 -17.24
C SER A 223 11.40 -16.23 -17.99
N LEU A 224 12.51 -15.50 -17.88
CA LEU A 224 12.70 -14.23 -18.57
C LEU A 224 12.74 -14.42 -20.09
N PRO A 225 12.20 -13.47 -20.86
CA PRO A 225 12.25 -13.51 -22.30
C PRO A 225 13.67 -13.27 -22.82
N LEU A 226 13.96 -13.69 -24.05
CA LEU A 226 15.32 -13.71 -24.63
C LEU A 226 15.93 -12.30 -24.80
N GLU A 227 15.07 -11.29 -24.87
CA GLU A 227 15.40 -9.87 -24.92
C GLU A 227 16.11 -9.43 -23.63
N ILE A 228 15.72 -9.97 -22.47
CA ILE A 228 16.37 -9.68 -21.18
C ILE A 228 17.58 -10.59 -21.00
N ARG A 229 18.76 -10.02 -21.21
CA ARG A 229 20.02 -10.76 -21.15
C ARG A 229 20.75 -10.50 -19.84
N LEU A 230 20.75 -11.49 -18.98
CA LEU A 230 21.62 -11.51 -17.81
C LEU A 230 23.09 -11.66 -18.24
N GLY A 231 23.99 -11.06 -17.46
CA GLY A 231 25.42 -11.13 -17.63
C GLY A 231 25.99 -12.51 -17.29
N THR A 232 27.32 -12.57 -17.23
CA THR A 232 28.04 -13.77 -16.80
C THR A 232 27.49 -14.26 -15.45
N ASP A 233 27.32 -15.57 -15.32
CA ASP A 233 26.83 -16.24 -14.11
C ASP A 233 25.44 -15.76 -13.61
N GLY A 234 24.63 -15.15 -14.49
CA GLY A 234 23.28 -14.70 -14.16
C GLY A 234 23.22 -13.35 -13.46
N GLU A 235 24.25 -12.52 -13.57
CA GLU A 235 24.22 -11.16 -13.00
C GLU A 235 23.22 -10.25 -13.73
N LEU A 236 22.40 -9.50 -13.00
CA LEU A 236 21.63 -8.40 -13.57
C LEU A 236 22.59 -7.26 -13.92
N GLN A 237 22.61 -6.85 -15.18
CA GLN A 237 23.51 -5.83 -15.72
C GLN A 237 22.70 -4.78 -16.48
N CYS A 238 23.27 -3.61 -16.79
CA CYS A 238 22.58 -2.59 -17.61
C CYS A 238 22.03 -3.17 -18.93
N THR A 239 22.69 -4.19 -19.49
CA THR A 239 22.27 -4.89 -20.72
C THR A 239 21.01 -5.75 -20.58
N ALA A 240 20.53 -5.98 -19.36
CA ALA A 240 19.26 -6.65 -19.13
C ALA A 240 18.07 -5.71 -19.44
N CYS A 241 18.30 -4.39 -19.39
CA CYS A 241 17.30 -3.38 -19.67
C CYS A 241 17.60 -2.59 -20.96
N HIS A 242 18.88 -2.43 -21.32
CA HIS A 242 19.31 -1.62 -22.45
C HIS A 242 20.09 -2.40 -23.52
N ASP A 243 19.86 -2.10 -24.80
CA ASP A 243 20.71 -2.50 -25.92
C ASP A 243 21.33 -1.26 -26.58
N ALA A 244 22.62 -1.02 -26.33
CA ALA A 244 23.34 0.13 -26.86
C ALA A 244 23.32 0.26 -28.40
N HIS A 245 22.95 -0.79 -29.13
CA HIS A 245 22.87 -0.80 -30.60
C HIS A 245 21.46 -0.64 -31.16
N ASN A 246 20.42 -0.70 -30.33
CA ASN A 246 19.04 -0.69 -30.79
C ASN A 246 18.18 0.22 -29.91
N ASP A 247 17.68 1.31 -30.51
CA ASP A 247 16.85 2.33 -29.85
C ASP A 247 15.38 2.26 -30.28
N GLN A 248 14.91 1.10 -30.74
CA GLN A 248 13.55 0.96 -31.28
C GLN A 248 12.44 1.31 -30.27
N TYR A 249 12.71 1.24 -28.97
CA TYR A 249 11.75 1.54 -27.90
C TYR A 249 12.04 2.86 -27.16
N GLY A 250 13.05 3.63 -27.62
CA GLY A 250 13.56 4.78 -26.88
C GLY A 250 14.38 4.37 -25.66
N ASP A 251 15.24 5.28 -25.19
CA ASP A 251 16.18 5.07 -24.08
C ASP A 251 17.01 3.77 -24.21
N PHE A 252 17.19 3.26 -25.44
CA PHE A 252 17.81 1.98 -25.74
C PHE A 252 17.17 0.78 -25.04
N LEU A 253 15.90 0.84 -24.64
CA LEU A 253 15.27 -0.26 -23.89
C LEU A 253 15.16 -1.54 -24.75
N VAL A 254 15.32 -2.71 -24.11
CA VAL A 254 15.19 -4.02 -24.77
C VAL A 254 13.73 -4.45 -24.98
N LEU A 255 12.80 -3.85 -24.25
CA LEU A 255 11.35 -4.03 -24.34
C LEU A 255 10.66 -2.66 -24.22
N PRO A 256 9.42 -2.52 -24.72
CA PRO A 256 8.60 -1.34 -24.43
C PRO A 256 8.44 -1.13 -22.93
N ASN A 257 8.25 0.12 -22.51
CA ASN A 257 7.91 0.45 -21.13
C ASN A 257 6.51 1.07 -20.98
N GLU A 258 5.75 1.16 -22.07
CA GLU A 258 4.33 1.47 -21.99
C GLU A 258 3.64 0.35 -21.20
N PHE A 259 2.71 0.70 -20.32
CA PHE A 259 2.04 -0.21 -19.40
C PHE A 259 2.97 -0.99 -18.46
N GLY A 260 4.23 -0.57 -18.33
CA GLY A 260 5.22 -1.22 -17.46
C GLY A 260 5.67 -2.60 -17.94
N GLU A 261 5.61 -2.86 -19.25
CA GLU A 261 5.97 -4.16 -19.86
C GLU A 261 7.37 -4.65 -19.44
N LEU A 262 8.39 -3.78 -19.52
CA LEU A 262 9.73 -4.11 -19.05
C LEU A 262 9.76 -4.45 -17.55
N CYS A 263 9.16 -3.61 -16.70
CA CYS A 263 9.19 -3.78 -15.25
C CYS A 263 8.50 -5.08 -14.81
N THR A 264 7.32 -5.36 -15.37
CA THR A 264 6.48 -6.51 -14.99
C THR A 264 7.01 -7.85 -15.50
N THR A 265 8.03 -7.82 -16.35
CA THR A 265 8.77 -9.02 -16.74
C THR A 265 9.57 -9.59 -15.55
N CYS A 266 10.07 -8.72 -14.65
CA CYS A 266 10.79 -9.13 -13.45
C CYS A 266 9.94 -8.96 -12.17
N HIS A 267 9.24 -7.85 -12.01
CA HIS A 267 8.47 -7.51 -10.81
C HIS A 267 7.00 -7.93 -10.93
N GLN A 268 6.64 -9.04 -10.31
CA GLN A 268 5.31 -9.66 -10.31
C GLN A 268 4.54 -9.30 -9.04
N MET A 269 4.24 -8.00 -8.89
CA MET A 269 3.62 -7.47 -7.67
C MET A 269 2.24 -8.09 -7.41
N SER A 270 2.03 -8.59 -6.19
CA SER A 270 0.78 -9.20 -5.76
C SER A 270 -0.38 -8.20 -5.85
N GLY A 271 -1.47 -8.59 -6.51
CA GLY A 271 -2.65 -7.74 -6.72
C GLY A 271 -2.59 -6.80 -7.92
N TRP A 272 -1.42 -6.64 -8.56
CA TRP A 272 -1.25 -5.66 -9.66
C TRP A 272 -2.22 -5.86 -10.82
N ALA A 273 -2.53 -7.11 -11.17
CA ALA A 273 -3.43 -7.43 -12.28
C ALA A 273 -4.81 -6.77 -12.19
N GLY A 274 -5.34 -6.58 -10.97
CA GLY A 274 -6.63 -5.93 -10.74
C GLY A 274 -6.54 -4.51 -10.18
N ALA A 275 -5.33 -4.00 -9.95
CA ALA A 275 -5.12 -2.72 -9.27
C ALA A 275 -5.66 -1.54 -10.08
N SER A 276 -6.22 -0.56 -9.40
CA SER A 276 -6.77 0.64 -10.04
C SER A 276 -5.72 1.44 -10.79
N HIS A 277 -4.49 1.54 -10.27
CA HIS A 277 -3.40 2.26 -10.96
C HIS A 277 -3.03 1.59 -12.28
N ARG A 278 -3.01 0.26 -12.36
CA ARG A 278 -2.77 -0.48 -13.61
C ARG A 278 -3.83 -0.20 -14.67
N LEU A 279 -5.09 -0.08 -14.26
CA LEU A 279 -6.24 -0.02 -15.17
C LEU A 279 -6.68 1.42 -15.50
N SER A 280 -6.16 2.41 -14.78
CA SER A 280 -6.65 3.80 -14.82
C SER A 280 -6.35 4.51 -16.12
N GLN A 281 -7.41 4.92 -16.82
CA GLN A 281 -7.35 5.80 -18.00
C GLN A 281 -7.31 7.29 -17.62
N ALA A 282 -7.15 7.62 -16.33
CA ALA A 282 -7.00 9.00 -15.89
C ALA A 282 -5.75 9.62 -16.53
N ARG A 283 -5.90 10.83 -17.07
CA ARG A 283 -4.81 11.54 -17.71
C ARG A 283 -3.93 12.20 -16.66
N VAL A 284 -2.62 12.06 -16.81
CA VAL A 284 -1.63 12.71 -15.93
C VAL A 284 -1.36 14.16 -16.34
N GLY A 285 -1.95 14.61 -17.46
CA GLY A 285 -1.94 16.00 -17.89
C GLY A 285 -2.59 16.91 -16.85
N GLY A 286 -1.80 17.79 -16.22
CA GLY A 286 -2.21 18.64 -15.11
C GLY A 286 -1.07 18.94 -14.13
N HIS A 287 -0.07 18.05 -14.09
CA HIS A 287 1.16 18.22 -13.32
C HIS A 287 2.38 17.87 -14.18
N SER A 288 3.25 18.86 -14.43
CA SER A 288 4.48 18.63 -15.19
C SER A 288 5.60 18.01 -14.34
N GLU A 289 5.44 18.02 -13.01
CA GLU A 289 6.50 17.63 -12.06
C GLU A 289 6.84 16.14 -12.11
N GLY A 290 5.90 15.28 -12.54
CA GLY A 290 6.11 13.83 -12.64
C GLY A 290 6.99 13.39 -13.82
N GLY A 291 7.17 14.24 -14.85
CA GLY A 291 8.02 13.91 -16.00
C GLY A 291 7.59 12.64 -16.76
N TRP A 292 6.29 12.37 -16.81
CA TRP A 292 5.74 11.14 -17.38
C TRP A 292 5.82 11.11 -18.92
N PRO A 293 6.30 10.01 -19.53
CA PRO A 293 6.42 9.87 -20.98
C PRO A 293 5.08 9.59 -21.69
N TYR A 294 4.06 9.12 -20.96
CA TYR A 294 2.77 8.74 -21.53
C TYR A 294 1.60 9.53 -20.90
N ASP A 295 0.44 9.51 -21.56
CA ASP A 295 -0.68 10.39 -21.22
C ASP A 295 -1.51 9.93 -20.02
N THR A 296 -1.52 8.64 -19.69
CA THR A 296 -2.40 8.06 -18.66
C THR A 296 -1.64 7.34 -17.55
N VAL A 297 -2.27 7.21 -16.39
CA VAL A 297 -1.71 6.45 -15.25
C VAL A 297 -1.45 4.99 -15.66
N ALA A 298 -2.35 4.36 -16.41
CA ALA A 298 -2.16 2.98 -16.90
C ALA A 298 -0.96 2.85 -17.84
N GLN A 299 -0.78 3.78 -18.80
CA GLN A 299 0.36 3.73 -19.72
C GLN A 299 1.69 3.98 -19.01
N ASN A 300 1.72 4.86 -18.00
CA ASN A 300 2.92 5.06 -17.19
C ASN A 300 3.14 3.91 -16.19
N ALA A 301 2.09 3.23 -15.75
CA ALA A 301 2.14 2.06 -14.86
C ALA A 301 3.06 2.30 -13.66
N CYS A 302 4.12 1.49 -13.51
CA CYS A 302 5.13 1.61 -12.46
C CYS A 302 5.78 3.00 -12.43
N ARG A 303 6.00 3.62 -13.60
CA ARG A 303 6.56 4.96 -13.72
C ARG A 303 5.64 6.09 -13.29
N SER A 304 4.39 5.78 -12.95
CA SER A 304 3.51 6.74 -12.28
C SER A 304 4.07 7.18 -10.93
N CYS A 305 4.82 6.28 -10.25
CA CYS A 305 5.41 6.53 -8.94
C CYS A 305 6.93 6.28 -8.91
N HIS A 306 7.44 5.37 -9.74
CA HIS A 306 8.85 4.97 -9.72
C HIS A 306 9.68 5.63 -10.82
N ARG A 307 10.95 5.91 -10.49
CA ARG A 307 11.96 6.46 -11.39
C ARG A 307 13.21 5.58 -11.35
N PRO A 308 13.46 4.76 -12.40
CA PRO A 308 14.59 3.82 -12.38
C PRO A 308 15.97 4.46 -12.32
N HIS A 309 16.10 5.72 -12.74
CA HIS A 309 17.37 6.43 -12.73
C HIS A 309 17.20 7.83 -12.19
N THR A 310 18.09 8.26 -11.31
CA THR A 310 18.06 9.59 -10.68
C THR A 310 16.76 9.88 -9.90
N ALA A 311 16.31 8.88 -9.11
CA ALA A 311 15.10 8.97 -8.29
C ALA A 311 15.19 10.06 -7.21
N GLY A 312 14.07 10.73 -6.91
CA GLY A 312 14.02 11.67 -5.79
C GLY A 312 14.04 10.97 -4.43
N GLY A 313 13.38 9.80 -4.35
CA GLY A 313 13.42 8.90 -3.19
C GLY A 313 14.29 7.67 -3.50
N PRO A 314 15.59 7.66 -3.13
CA PRO A 314 16.55 6.65 -3.59
C PRO A 314 16.23 5.22 -3.11
N ASP A 315 15.80 5.05 -1.86
CA ASP A 315 15.66 3.74 -1.23
C ASP A 315 14.64 2.82 -1.95
N ARG A 316 13.62 3.41 -2.59
CA ARG A 316 12.53 2.67 -3.28
C ARG A 316 12.27 3.20 -4.68
N LEU A 317 13.20 4.02 -5.17
CA LEU A 317 13.19 4.66 -6.48
C LEU A 317 11.90 5.41 -6.75
N LEU A 318 11.40 6.19 -5.78
CA LEU A 318 10.22 7.03 -5.94
C LEU A 318 10.55 8.33 -6.67
N LEU A 319 9.57 8.90 -7.37
CA LEU A 319 9.73 10.18 -8.08
C LEU A 319 10.18 11.30 -7.15
N PHE A 320 9.60 11.35 -5.95
CA PHE A 320 9.89 12.35 -4.93
C PHE A 320 10.43 11.69 -3.65
N GLY A 321 11.33 12.39 -2.96
CA GLY A 321 11.82 11.99 -1.64
C GLY A 321 10.75 12.14 -0.54
N ASP A 322 9.86 13.11 -0.69
CA ASP A 322 8.68 13.26 0.18
C ASP A 322 7.65 12.19 -0.21
N GLU A 323 7.38 11.24 0.68
CA GLU A 323 6.57 10.05 0.41
C GLU A 323 5.15 10.40 -0.08
N GLU A 324 4.43 11.24 0.67
CA GLU A 324 3.05 11.64 0.39
C GLU A 324 2.91 12.35 -0.95
N ARG A 325 3.95 13.03 -1.42
CA ARG A 325 3.94 13.74 -2.70
C ARG A 325 3.76 12.77 -3.87
N ASN A 326 4.26 11.55 -3.74
CA ASN A 326 4.07 10.50 -4.75
C ASN A 326 2.59 10.07 -4.88
N CYS A 327 1.76 10.30 -3.85
CA CYS A 327 0.32 10.03 -3.87
C CYS A 327 -0.48 11.30 -4.22
N LEU A 328 -0.21 12.40 -3.52
CA LEU A 328 -1.00 13.63 -3.57
C LEU A 328 -0.87 14.39 -4.89
N ILE A 329 0.21 14.17 -5.66
CA ILE A 329 0.31 14.73 -7.03
C ILE A 329 -0.86 14.28 -7.94
N CYS A 330 -1.48 13.13 -7.64
CA CYS A 330 -2.65 12.65 -8.37
C CYS A 330 -3.95 12.74 -7.54
N HIS A 331 -3.85 12.60 -6.22
CA HIS A 331 -4.99 12.52 -5.30
C HIS A 331 -5.42 13.87 -4.69
N ASP A 332 -5.10 14.97 -5.37
CA ASP A 332 -5.54 16.35 -5.10
C ASP A 332 -6.82 16.75 -5.89
N GLY A 333 -7.48 15.77 -6.50
CA GLY A 333 -8.66 15.98 -7.36
C GLY A 333 -8.38 16.39 -8.80
N ARG A 334 -7.12 16.55 -9.23
CA ARG A 334 -6.77 16.91 -10.63
C ARG A 334 -6.67 15.69 -11.54
N VAL A 335 -6.05 14.61 -11.07
CA VAL A 335 -5.88 13.36 -11.85
C VAL A 335 -6.88 12.31 -11.37
N ALA A 336 -6.84 11.97 -10.09
CA ALA A 336 -7.81 11.10 -9.47
C ALA A 336 -9.15 11.84 -9.30
N LYS A 337 -10.25 11.08 -9.34
CA LYS A 337 -11.58 11.64 -9.03
C LYS A 337 -11.67 12.12 -7.58
N THR A 338 -10.90 11.51 -6.68
CA THR A 338 -10.91 11.84 -5.26
C THR A 338 -9.92 12.95 -4.95
N ASP A 339 -10.41 13.98 -4.26
CA ASP A 339 -9.58 15.02 -3.65
C ASP A 339 -9.38 14.66 -2.18
N ILE A 340 -8.30 13.92 -1.91
CA ILE A 340 -7.90 13.54 -0.55
C ILE A 340 -7.28 14.75 0.15
N GLN A 341 -6.62 15.63 -0.58
CA GLN A 341 -5.92 16.78 0.00
C GLN A 341 -6.88 17.69 0.77
N THR A 342 -8.06 17.97 0.22
CA THR A 342 -9.09 18.75 0.92
C THR A 342 -9.57 18.07 2.21
N GLU A 343 -9.61 16.74 2.25
CA GLU A 343 -9.99 16.01 3.46
C GLU A 343 -8.92 16.07 4.55
N LEU A 344 -7.64 16.01 4.16
CA LEU A 344 -6.51 16.12 5.09
C LEU A 344 -6.41 17.50 5.76
N ASP A 345 -7.03 18.52 5.18
CA ASP A 345 -7.07 19.88 5.73
C ASP A 345 -8.16 20.09 6.79
N LYS A 346 -8.99 19.07 7.04
CA LYS A 346 -10.04 19.12 8.08
C LYS A 346 -9.46 18.99 9.49
N ILE A 347 -10.24 19.42 10.49
CA ILE A 347 -9.77 19.59 11.87
C ILE A 347 -9.37 18.28 12.56
N SER A 348 -10.01 17.16 12.19
CA SER A 348 -9.78 15.87 12.81
C SER A 348 -9.53 14.83 11.75
N GLY A 349 -8.37 14.16 11.76
CA GLY A 349 -8.02 13.21 10.73
C GLY A 349 -6.62 12.62 10.87
N HIS A 350 -6.27 11.75 9.94
CA HIS A 350 -4.91 11.23 9.77
C HIS A 350 -4.21 12.06 8.70
N ASP A 351 -3.32 12.95 9.11
CA ASP A 351 -2.55 13.79 8.19
C ASP A 351 -1.13 13.25 7.98
N PRO A 352 -0.87 12.52 6.88
CA PRO A 352 0.42 11.91 6.64
C PRO A 352 1.50 12.94 6.30
N ARG A 353 1.13 14.15 5.87
CA ARG A 353 2.06 15.23 5.48
C ARG A 353 2.88 15.77 6.66
N ARG A 354 2.56 15.35 7.88
CA ARG A 354 3.28 15.71 9.11
C ARG A 354 4.53 14.83 9.33
N TYR A 355 4.64 13.74 8.60
CA TYR A 355 5.73 12.78 8.66
C TYR A 355 6.50 12.82 7.34
N SER A 356 7.78 12.42 7.39
CA SER A 356 8.64 12.30 6.22
C SER A 356 9.80 11.39 6.61
N ALA A 357 10.16 10.45 5.73
CA ALA A 357 11.20 9.46 5.96
C ALA A 357 11.04 8.72 7.31
N ARG A 358 9.79 8.47 7.72
CA ARG A 358 9.45 7.72 8.93
C ARG A 358 9.04 6.29 8.61
N HIS A 359 8.19 6.14 7.59
CA HIS A 359 7.69 4.83 7.20
C HIS A 359 8.77 3.97 6.56
N ASP A 360 8.87 2.74 7.07
CA ASP A 360 9.65 1.67 6.46
C ASP A 360 8.71 0.49 6.19
N PRO A 361 8.52 0.03 4.94
CA PRO A 361 7.71 -1.14 4.65
C PRO A 361 8.18 -2.43 5.37
N ALA A 362 9.43 -2.49 5.83
CA ALA A 362 9.96 -3.59 6.62
C ALA A 362 9.77 -3.42 8.14
N GLU A 363 9.18 -2.31 8.59
CA GLU A 363 8.88 -2.12 10.01
C GLU A 363 7.83 -3.13 10.50
N PRO A 364 7.82 -3.47 11.80
CA PRO A 364 6.80 -4.34 12.38
C PRO A 364 5.38 -3.80 12.17
N ALA A 365 4.39 -4.68 12.08
CA ALA A 365 3.00 -4.25 11.96
C ALA A 365 2.51 -3.53 13.24
N LEU A 366 3.06 -3.91 14.40
CA LEU A 366 2.94 -3.17 15.67
C LEU A 366 3.97 -2.03 15.71
N VAL A 367 3.50 -0.80 15.55
CA VAL A 367 4.38 0.37 15.42
C VAL A 367 4.68 0.99 16.79
N ASP A 368 5.95 0.99 17.21
CA ASP A 368 6.42 1.61 18.47
C ASP A 368 6.69 3.13 18.34
N ASN A 369 6.92 3.61 17.12
CA ASN A 369 7.11 5.03 16.80
C ASN A 369 5.97 5.51 15.90
N THR A 370 4.85 5.87 16.52
CA THR A 370 3.62 6.04 15.76
C THR A 370 3.69 7.19 14.77
N HIS A 371 3.40 6.87 13.53
CA HIS A 371 3.18 7.78 12.41
C HIS A 371 2.06 7.19 11.56
N VAL A 372 1.61 7.94 10.57
CA VAL A 372 0.64 7.46 9.59
C VAL A 372 1.05 7.97 8.24
N GLU A 373 1.20 7.06 7.29
CA GLU A 373 1.44 7.40 5.89
C GLU A 373 0.46 6.66 4.99
N CYS A 374 0.33 7.10 3.73
CA CYS A 374 -0.62 6.51 2.80
C CYS A 374 -0.40 4.98 2.66
N ALA A 375 0.87 4.56 2.67
CA ALA A 375 1.28 3.17 2.54
C ALA A 375 0.96 2.30 3.78
N ASP A 376 0.67 2.91 4.94
CA ASP A 376 0.29 2.16 6.13
C ASP A 376 -1.09 1.54 6.03
N CYS A 377 -1.99 2.19 5.31
CA CYS A 377 -3.35 1.73 5.09
C CYS A 377 -3.57 1.20 3.68
N HIS A 378 -2.77 1.63 2.69
CA HIS A 378 -2.99 1.29 1.29
C HIS A 378 -1.78 0.57 0.69
N ASN A 379 -2.07 -0.45 -0.10
CA ASN A 379 -1.09 -1.03 -1.00
C ASN A 379 -1.30 -0.44 -2.41
N GLY A 380 -0.42 0.47 -2.84
CA GLY A 380 -0.50 1.11 -4.16
C GLY A 380 -0.50 0.11 -5.34
N HIS A 381 0.06 -1.09 -5.14
CA HIS A 381 0.10 -2.15 -6.14
C HIS A 381 -1.15 -3.04 -6.16
N ALA A 382 -2.04 -2.93 -5.17
CA ALA A 382 -3.19 -3.84 -5.04
C ALA A 382 -4.53 -3.14 -4.79
N ALA A 383 -4.52 -1.84 -4.44
CA ALA A 383 -5.72 -1.07 -4.19
C ALA A 383 -6.62 -1.04 -5.44
N MET A 384 -7.91 -1.31 -5.22
CA MET A 384 -8.93 -1.37 -6.26
C MET A 384 -10.03 -0.35 -6.00
N ALA A 385 -10.73 0.03 -7.08
CA ALA A 385 -11.87 0.93 -7.01
C ALA A 385 -13.01 0.25 -6.22
N PRO A 386 -13.63 0.95 -5.26
CA PRO A 386 -14.78 0.42 -4.54
C PRO A 386 -15.92 0.07 -5.48
N GLU A 387 -16.45 -1.15 -5.38
CA GLU A 387 -17.66 -1.57 -6.06
C GLU A 387 -18.86 -0.81 -5.51
N ARG A 388 -19.66 -0.22 -6.40
CA ARG A 388 -20.90 0.48 -6.03
C ARG A 388 -22.00 -0.54 -5.72
N GLY A 389 -22.66 -0.38 -4.57
CA GLY A 389 -23.88 -1.12 -4.24
C GLY A 389 -23.68 -2.56 -3.72
N GLY A 390 -22.50 -2.90 -3.20
CA GLY A 390 -22.25 -4.20 -2.55
C GLY A 390 -22.69 -4.22 -1.08
N GLY A 391 -23.12 -5.39 -0.60
CA GLY A 391 -23.33 -5.64 0.84
C GLY A 391 -22.03 -5.56 1.64
N TYR A 392 -22.12 -5.75 2.96
CA TYR A 392 -20.98 -5.70 3.88
C TYR A 392 -19.78 -6.52 3.36
N ARG A 393 -18.59 -5.90 3.40
CA ARG A 393 -17.31 -6.54 3.11
C ARG A 393 -16.40 -6.40 4.31
N ARG A 394 -15.76 -7.51 4.69
CA ARG A 394 -14.84 -7.56 5.84
C ARG A 394 -13.67 -6.58 5.66
N ILE A 395 -13.12 -6.48 4.45
CA ILE A 395 -12.07 -5.54 4.09
C ILE A 395 -12.46 -4.75 2.84
N GLY A 396 -12.17 -3.45 2.85
CA GLY A 396 -12.40 -2.56 1.72
C GLY A 396 -11.45 -2.84 0.55
N GLN A 397 -11.90 -2.59 -0.67
CA GLN A 397 -11.09 -2.78 -1.88
C GLN A 397 -9.85 -1.88 -1.96
N THR A 398 -9.86 -0.77 -1.25
CA THR A 398 -8.71 0.15 -1.13
C THR A 398 -7.65 -0.35 -0.16
N LEU A 399 -7.97 -1.33 0.71
CA LEU A 399 -7.08 -1.86 1.76
C LEU A 399 -6.54 -3.26 1.42
N LEU A 400 -6.78 -3.77 0.20
CA LEU A 400 -6.36 -5.11 -0.18
C LEU A 400 -4.83 -5.26 -0.11
N LYS A 401 -4.37 -6.46 0.28
CA LYS A 401 -2.94 -6.82 0.36
C LYS A 401 -2.14 -5.90 1.29
N THR A 402 -2.75 -5.46 2.37
CA THR A 402 -2.09 -4.67 3.43
C THR A 402 -1.81 -5.56 4.64
N ARG A 403 -0.77 -5.23 5.39
CA ARG A 403 -0.47 -5.90 6.66
C ARG A 403 -1.44 -5.43 7.74
N GLY A 404 -1.55 -6.19 8.82
CA GLY A 404 -2.42 -5.83 9.95
C GLY A 404 -2.04 -6.52 11.24
N VAL A 405 -2.90 -6.37 12.25
CA VAL A 405 -2.82 -7.03 13.55
C VAL A 405 -4.17 -7.67 13.84
N SER A 406 -4.18 -8.99 14.08
CA SER A 406 -5.39 -9.75 14.40
C SER A 406 -6.01 -9.33 15.74
N SER A 407 -7.25 -9.72 16.01
CA SER A 407 -7.89 -9.50 17.31
C SER A 407 -7.14 -10.14 18.50
N GLY A 408 -6.32 -11.17 18.22
CA GLY A 408 -5.43 -11.80 19.19
C GLY A 408 -4.10 -11.06 19.42
N GLY A 409 -3.81 -10.01 18.67
CA GLY A 409 -2.56 -9.24 18.77
C GLY A 409 -1.39 -9.78 17.94
N ALA A 410 -1.60 -10.83 17.12
CA ALA A 410 -0.59 -11.33 16.20
C ALA A 410 -0.59 -10.55 14.88
N GLU A 411 0.59 -10.29 14.32
CA GLU A 411 0.74 -9.68 12.99
C GLU A 411 0.13 -10.59 11.91
N VAL A 412 -0.48 -9.96 10.90
CA VAL A 412 -1.00 -10.63 9.70
C VAL A 412 -0.38 -10.01 8.47
N GLU A 413 0.20 -10.84 7.60
CA GLU A 413 0.82 -10.41 6.34
C GLU A 413 -0.21 -9.83 5.36
N GLU A 414 -1.43 -10.36 5.39
CA GLU A 414 -2.55 -9.89 4.57
C GLU A 414 -3.82 -9.81 5.41
N ALA A 415 -4.20 -8.58 5.78
CA ALA A 415 -5.43 -8.27 6.48
C ALA A 415 -6.64 -8.80 5.71
N GLN A 416 -7.54 -9.45 6.44
CA GLN A 416 -8.82 -9.98 5.98
C GLN A 416 -9.99 -9.11 6.47
N PHE A 417 -9.76 -8.29 7.49
CA PHE A 417 -10.73 -7.37 8.06
C PHE A 417 -10.14 -5.96 8.19
N GLU A 418 -10.97 -4.93 7.99
CA GLU A 418 -10.55 -3.52 8.12
C GLU A 418 -9.94 -3.21 9.49
N TYR A 419 -10.51 -3.76 10.57
CA TYR A 419 -9.99 -3.51 11.92
C TYR A 419 -8.54 -4.00 12.09
N GLU A 420 -8.09 -4.98 11.31
CA GLU A 420 -6.72 -5.48 11.42
C GLU A 420 -5.71 -4.44 10.95
N VAL A 421 -6.08 -3.64 9.95
CA VAL A 421 -5.27 -2.49 9.50
C VAL A 421 -5.24 -1.43 10.59
N CYS A 422 -6.41 -1.10 11.19
CA CYS A 422 -6.50 -0.11 12.26
C CYS A 422 -5.72 -0.52 13.53
N TYR A 423 -5.72 -1.81 13.88
CA TYR A 423 -5.05 -2.32 15.06
C TYR A 423 -3.52 -2.22 15.01
N ARG A 424 -2.92 -1.95 13.85
CA ARG A 424 -1.48 -1.60 13.77
C ARG A 424 -1.10 -0.45 14.68
N CYS A 425 -1.99 0.54 14.83
CA CYS A 425 -1.76 1.76 15.61
C CYS A 425 -2.77 1.98 16.74
N HIS A 426 -3.91 1.27 16.73
CA HIS A 426 -4.98 1.45 17.73
C HIS A 426 -5.16 0.24 18.67
N ALA A 427 -4.21 -0.70 18.70
CA ALA A 427 -4.24 -1.85 19.62
C ALA A 427 -3.18 -1.77 20.72
N ASP A 428 -2.16 -2.65 20.71
CA ASP A 428 -1.23 -2.81 21.83
C ASP A 428 -0.31 -1.60 22.04
N THR A 429 0.02 -0.91 20.95
CA THR A 429 0.78 0.35 20.95
C THR A 429 -0.14 1.56 20.75
N ALA A 430 -1.40 1.46 21.20
CA ALA A 430 -2.44 2.45 20.92
C ALA A 430 -2.02 3.88 21.26
N VAL A 431 -2.14 4.75 20.25
CA VAL A 431 -1.95 6.19 20.41
C VAL A 431 -3.00 6.76 21.33
N SER A 432 -2.59 7.64 22.24
CA SER A 432 -3.54 8.43 23.04
C SER A 432 -4.29 9.40 22.13
N VAL A 433 -5.61 9.35 22.18
CA VAL A 433 -6.49 10.28 21.45
C VAL A 433 -6.89 11.40 22.41
N PRO A 434 -6.39 12.65 22.22
CA PRO A 434 -6.74 13.77 23.09
C PRO A 434 -8.25 14.01 23.09
N GLY A 435 -8.81 14.34 24.26
CA GLY A 435 -10.25 14.60 24.40
C GLY A 435 -11.12 13.34 24.53
N ALA A 436 -10.54 12.14 24.52
CA ALA A 436 -11.30 10.92 24.76
C ALA A 436 -12.06 10.98 26.11
N VAL A 437 -13.34 10.61 26.07
CA VAL A 437 -14.23 10.61 27.23
C VAL A 437 -13.64 9.74 28.37
N PRO A 438 -13.44 10.27 29.58
CA PRO A 438 -12.95 9.50 30.72
C PRO A 438 -14.01 8.53 31.28
N ARG A 439 -13.71 7.24 31.28
CA ARG A 439 -14.66 6.18 31.70
C ARG A 439 -14.21 5.42 32.95
N GLN A 440 -15.14 4.68 33.56
CA GLN A 440 -14.86 3.75 34.65
C GLN A 440 -13.88 2.64 34.21
N SER A 441 -14.19 1.95 33.11
CA SER A 441 -13.28 1.02 32.44
C SER A 441 -12.64 1.72 31.24
N GLN A 442 -11.36 2.10 31.36
CA GLN A 442 -10.64 2.87 30.35
C GLN A 442 -9.44 2.10 29.81
N THR A 443 -9.34 2.01 28.48
CA THR A 443 -8.11 1.59 27.79
C THR A 443 -8.05 2.23 26.41
N SER A 444 -6.86 2.60 25.95
CA SER A 444 -6.63 3.04 24.57
C SER A 444 -6.54 1.87 23.60
N ASN A 445 -6.33 0.65 24.09
CA ASN A 445 -6.20 -0.54 23.26
C ASN A 445 -7.58 -1.00 22.78
N VAL A 446 -7.92 -0.59 21.55
CA VAL A 446 -9.26 -0.79 20.96
C VAL A 446 -9.54 -2.29 20.72
N ARG A 447 -8.52 -3.12 20.46
CA ARG A 447 -8.73 -4.57 20.30
C ARG A 447 -9.26 -5.23 21.56
N LEU A 448 -8.94 -4.69 22.75
CA LEU A 448 -9.45 -5.20 24.02
C LEU A 448 -10.92 -4.79 24.26
N LEU A 449 -11.37 -3.67 23.68
CA LEU A 449 -12.76 -3.20 23.76
C LEU A 449 -13.70 -4.04 22.89
N PHE A 450 -13.20 -4.61 21.79
CA PHE A 450 -13.98 -5.44 20.86
C PHE A 450 -13.81 -6.96 21.06
N GLN A 451 -13.30 -7.41 22.21
CA GLN A 451 -13.18 -8.85 22.47
C GLN A 451 -14.56 -9.50 22.59
N PRO A 452 -14.80 -10.66 21.95
CA PRO A 452 -16.09 -11.36 22.03
C PRO A 452 -16.41 -11.90 23.43
N THR A 453 -15.41 -11.91 24.33
CA THR A 453 -15.57 -12.28 25.74
C THR A 453 -16.02 -11.12 26.63
N ASN A 454 -16.10 -9.90 26.09
CA ASN A 454 -16.65 -8.76 26.82
C ASN A 454 -18.18 -8.91 26.92
N GLU A 455 -18.76 -8.39 28.00
CA GLU A 455 -20.22 -8.44 28.20
C GLU A 455 -20.99 -7.65 27.14
N SER A 456 -20.39 -6.58 26.62
CA SER A 456 -20.93 -5.83 25.50
C SER A 456 -19.83 -5.17 24.66
N PHE A 457 -20.13 -5.07 23.36
CA PHE A 457 -19.30 -4.43 22.35
C PHE A 457 -20.16 -4.16 21.10
N HIS A 458 -19.80 -3.13 20.33
CA HIS A 458 -20.29 -3.00 18.96
C HIS A 458 -19.61 -4.04 18.07
N PRO A 459 -20.34 -4.65 17.12
CA PRO A 459 -19.90 -5.85 16.42
C PRO A 459 -18.87 -5.59 15.31
N VAL A 460 -17.67 -5.11 15.66
CA VAL A 460 -16.58 -4.86 14.71
C VAL A 460 -15.75 -6.12 14.48
N ALA A 461 -15.23 -6.72 15.56
CA ALA A 461 -14.37 -7.91 15.48
C ALA A 461 -15.16 -9.23 15.47
N ALA A 462 -16.38 -9.22 16.02
CA ALA A 462 -17.27 -10.38 16.11
C ALA A 462 -18.74 -9.93 16.08
N ALA A 463 -19.63 -10.84 15.67
CA ALA A 463 -21.07 -10.57 15.77
C ALA A 463 -21.48 -10.42 17.24
N SER A 464 -22.43 -9.53 17.52
CA SER A 464 -22.95 -9.35 18.87
C SER A 464 -23.57 -10.65 19.38
N VAL A 465 -23.27 -10.99 20.63
CA VAL A 465 -23.85 -12.13 21.34
C VAL A 465 -25.23 -11.82 21.91
N SER A 466 -25.63 -10.54 21.98
CA SER A 466 -26.92 -10.12 22.51
C SER A 466 -28.02 -10.17 21.43
N SER A 467 -29.16 -10.78 21.78
CA SER A 467 -30.38 -10.75 20.97
C SER A 467 -31.24 -9.50 21.20
N GLU A 468 -30.84 -8.64 22.14
CA GLU A 468 -31.66 -7.56 22.69
C GLU A 468 -31.11 -6.18 22.33
N SER A 469 -31.46 -5.74 21.13
CA SER A 469 -31.20 -4.38 20.64
C SER A 469 -32.50 -3.84 20.01
N PRO A 470 -33.45 -3.38 20.83
CA PRO A 470 -34.78 -2.98 20.37
C PRO A 470 -34.74 -1.73 19.47
N SER A 471 -33.77 -0.84 19.71
CA SER A 471 -33.62 0.38 18.93
C SER A 471 -32.89 0.19 17.61
N LEU A 472 -32.45 -1.00 17.19
CA LEU A 472 -31.79 -1.12 15.89
C LEU A 472 -32.76 -0.81 14.74
N VAL A 473 -32.32 0.04 13.81
CA VAL A 473 -33.09 0.35 12.61
C VAL A 473 -33.35 -0.92 11.77
N PRO A 474 -34.52 -1.07 11.11
CA PRO A 474 -34.90 -2.32 10.44
C PRO A 474 -33.93 -2.80 9.34
N ASN A 475 -33.18 -1.88 8.73
CA ASN A 475 -32.21 -2.15 7.67
C ASN A 475 -30.82 -2.56 8.19
N VAL A 476 -30.61 -2.64 9.50
CA VAL A 476 -29.41 -3.18 10.14
C VAL A 476 -29.78 -4.47 10.88
N PRO A 477 -29.64 -5.65 10.23
CA PRO A 477 -29.96 -6.92 10.86
C PRO A 477 -29.14 -7.14 12.13
N ARG A 478 -29.74 -7.78 13.14
CA ARG A 478 -29.01 -8.18 14.37
C ARG A 478 -27.83 -9.09 14.02
N GLY A 479 -26.70 -8.86 14.70
CA GLY A 479 -25.46 -9.59 14.45
C GLY A 479 -24.71 -9.15 13.19
N SER A 480 -25.16 -8.11 12.49
CA SER A 480 -24.38 -7.49 11.41
C SER A 480 -23.04 -7.01 11.93
N LEU A 481 -21.98 -7.27 11.17
CA LEU A 481 -20.67 -6.71 11.47
C LEU A 481 -20.59 -5.25 11.01
N LEU A 482 -19.80 -4.47 11.74
CA LEU A 482 -19.47 -3.08 11.46
C LEU A 482 -17.99 -2.96 11.10
N ARG A 483 -17.66 -1.92 10.35
CA ARG A 483 -16.29 -1.48 10.11
C ARG A 483 -15.98 -0.26 10.98
N CYS A 484 -14.69 -0.03 11.24
CA CYS A 484 -14.24 1.18 11.91
C CYS A 484 -14.71 2.43 11.14
N THR A 485 -14.63 2.37 9.81
CA THR A 485 -15.07 3.42 8.88
C THR A 485 -16.58 3.52 8.68
N ASP A 486 -17.40 2.74 9.39
CA ASP A 486 -18.83 3.02 9.46
C ASP A 486 -19.15 4.12 10.49
N CYS A 487 -18.20 4.43 11.39
CA CYS A 487 -18.28 5.56 12.33
C CYS A 487 -17.14 6.58 12.12
N HIS A 488 -15.90 6.11 11.92
CA HIS A 488 -14.71 6.94 11.73
C HIS A 488 -14.43 7.16 10.25
N ASN A 489 -15.05 8.18 9.67
CA ASN A 489 -15.03 8.44 8.23
C ASN A 489 -15.14 9.93 7.96
N SER A 490 -14.90 10.33 6.71
CA SER A 490 -15.17 11.68 6.26
C SER A 490 -16.66 12.03 6.33
N ASP A 491 -16.97 13.20 6.90
CA ASP A 491 -18.31 13.80 6.91
C ASP A 491 -18.82 14.18 5.50
N SER A 492 -17.91 14.43 4.56
CA SER A 492 -18.24 14.69 3.16
C SER A 492 -18.26 13.42 2.32
N GLY A 493 -17.91 12.26 2.89
CA GLY A 493 -17.84 10.97 2.22
C GLY A 493 -19.19 10.45 1.72
N GLN A 494 -19.17 9.53 0.76
CA GLN A 494 -20.38 8.94 0.17
C GLN A 494 -21.22 8.17 1.19
N ARG A 495 -20.59 7.49 2.16
CA ARG A 495 -21.32 6.80 3.25
C ARG A 495 -22.00 7.78 4.22
N GLY A 496 -21.46 8.99 4.36
CA GLY A 496 -22.06 10.10 5.08
C GLY A 496 -23.20 10.78 4.32
N GLY A 497 -23.40 10.45 3.03
CA GLY A 497 -24.37 11.09 2.14
C GLY A 497 -23.81 12.27 1.35
N GLY A 498 -22.50 12.52 1.42
CA GLY A 498 -21.80 13.54 0.65
C GLY A 498 -21.24 13.04 -0.69
N ALA A 499 -20.45 13.88 -1.34
CA ALA A 499 -19.83 13.62 -2.65
C ALA A 499 -18.31 13.41 -2.60
N GLY A 500 -17.70 13.66 -1.43
CA GLY A 500 -16.28 13.49 -1.15
C GLY A 500 -15.86 12.02 -1.05
N PRO A 501 -14.55 11.78 -0.87
CA PRO A 501 -14.02 10.43 -0.73
C PRO A 501 -14.38 9.84 0.63
N ASP A 502 -14.74 8.55 0.66
CA ASP A 502 -14.78 7.79 1.91
C ASP A 502 -13.35 7.48 2.37
N GLY A 503 -13.16 7.39 3.68
CA GLY A 503 -11.96 6.95 4.36
C GLY A 503 -11.63 7.82 5.58
N PRO A 504 -10.74 7.33 6.46
CA PRO A 504 -10.36 8.00 7.69
C PRO A 504 -9.33 9.13 7.46
N HIS A 505 -9.50 9.94 6.42
CA HIS A 505 -8.55 11.00 6.04
C HIS A 505 -8.78 12.26 6.87
N GLY A 506 -10.03 12.73 6.94
CA GLY A 506 -10.41 13.85 7.78
C GLY A 506 -11.91 14.04 7.88
N SER A 507 -12.35 14.69 8.96
CA SER A 507 -13.72 15.07 9.25
C SER A 507 -13.77 16.44 9.91
N ILE A 508 -14.87 17.15 9.71
CA ILE A 508 -15.18 18.38 10.46
C ILE A 508 -15.61 18.09 11.91
N TYR A 509 -15.89 16.83 12.25
CA TYR A 509 -16.24 16.40 13.59
C TYR A 509 -15.03 15.80 14.29
N ASP A 510 -14.91 16.07 15.60
CA ASP A 510 -13.85 15.48 16.45
C ASP A 510 -13.86 13.95 16.38
N PHE A 511 -12.70 13.35 16.65
CA PHE A 511 -12.47 11.91 16.58
C PHE A 511 -12.75 11.29 15.20
N LEU A 512 -12.70 12.11 14.14
CA LEU A 512 -12.83 11.68 12.75
C LEU A 512 -14.20 11.03 12.48
N LEU A 513 -15.25 11.54 13.11
CA LEU A 513 -16.57 10.95 13.01
C LEU A 513 -17.25 11.34 11.69
N GLU A 514 -17.96 10.41 11.07
CA GLU A 514 -18.71 10.66 9.83
C GLU A 514 -19.87 11.66 10.05
N ARG A 515 -20.37 11.74 11.27
CA ARG A 515 -21.55 12.51 11.66
C ARG A 515 -21.35 13.12 13.03
N GLU A 516 -22.11 14.17 13.31
CA GLU A 516 -22.10 14.83 14.61
C GLU A 516 -22.45 13.84 15.74
N TYR A 517 -21.67 13.94 16.81
CA TYR A 517 -21.90 13.27 18.08
C TYR A 517 -21.41 14.17 19.20
N VAL A 518 -22.33 14.93 19.77
CA VAL A 518 -22.04 15.84 20.88
C VAL A 518 -21.99 15.04 22.17
N THR A 519 -20.92 15.19 22.94
CA THR A 519 -20.71 14.47 24.21
C THR A 519 -20.75 15.36 25.44
N ASP A 520 -20.90 16.68 25.25
CA ASP A 520 -21.00 17.63 26.34
C ASP A 520 -22.33 17.45 27.09
N ASP A 521 -22.27 17.63 28.41
CA ASP A 521 -23.45 17.61 29.28
C ASP A 521 -24.36 18.82 29.05
N ASP A 522 -25.63 18.76 29.48
CA ASP A 522 -26.67 19.77 29.20
C ASP A 522 -26.89 20.04 27.68
N THR A 523 -26.61 19.03 26.85
CA THR A 523 -26.85 19.10 25.40
C THR A 523 -28.32 18.80 25.09
N PRO A 524 -29.08 19.73 24.49
CA PRO A 524 -30.44 19.45 24.04
C PRO A 524 -30.46 18.33 23.00
N GLU A 525 -31.26 17.29 23.25
CA GLU A 525 -31.43 16.20 22.29
C GLU A 525 -31.98 16.72 20.95
N SER A 526 -31.34 16.29 19.86
CA SER A 526 -31.82 16.51 18.51
C SER A 526 -31.30 15.42 17.57
N ALA A 527 -31.96 15.29 16.41
CA ALA A 527 -31.54 14.36 15.37
C ALA A 527 -30.11 14.63 14.85
N SER A 528 -29.62 15.87 14.93
CA SER A 528 -28.25 16.22 14.52
C SER A 528 -27.24 15.94 15.62
N ALA A 529 -27.52 16.36 16.86
CA ALA A 529 -26.58 16.23 17.99
C ALA A 529 -26.11 14.78 18.23
N TYR A 530 -26.98 13.79 17.96
CA TYR A 530 -26.68 12.37 18.07
C TYR A 530 -26.81 11.63 16.72
N ALA A 531 -26.58 12.34 15.61
CA ALA A 531 -26.74 11.81 14.25
C ALA A 531 -25.91 10.54 13.99
N LEU A 532 -24.75 10.40 14.62
CA LEU A 532 -23.94 9.20 14.54
C LEU A 532 -24.66 7.97 15.13
N CYS A 533 -25.22 8.10 16.33
CA CYS A 533 -25.98 7.03 17.00
C CYS A 533 -27.25 6.71 16.18
N TYR A 534 -27.96 7.75 15.73
CA TYR A 534 -29.20 7.62 14.98
C TYR A 534 -29.03 7.04 13.57
N LYS A 535 -27.80 6.87 13.09
CA LYS A 535 -27.51 6.10 11.87
C LYS A 535 -27.95 4.63 12.00
N CYS A 536 -27.82 4.06 13.19
CA CYS A 536 -28.08 2.63 13.46
C CYS A 536 -29.17 2.42 14.52
N HIS A 537 -29.42 3.43 15.36
CA HIS A 537 -30.43 3.37 16.40
C HIS A 537 -31.62 4.28 16.07
N GLU A 538 -32.80 3.69 15.98
CA GLU A 538 -34.06 4.36 15.73
C GLU A 538 -34.37 5.35 16.86
N ARG A 539 -34.29 6.64 16.54
CA ARG A 539 -34.55 7.74 17.48
C ARG A 539 -35.92 7.60 18.13
N THR A 540 -36.93 7.21 17.36
CA THR A 540 -38.30 7.06 17.88
C THR A 540 -38.42 5.95 18.93
N SER A 541 -37.71 4.83 18.76
CA SER A 541 -37.65 3.73 19.73
C SER A 541 -36.99 4.19 21.04
N ILE A 542 -35.87 4.93 20.95
CA ILE A 542 -35.16 5.47 22.11
C ILE A 542 -36.04 6.46 22.88
N LEU A 543 -36.64 7.44 22.19
CA LEU A 543 -37.45 8.50 22.83
C LEU A 543 -38.83 8.02 23.32
N SER A 544 -39.22 6.78 22.99
CA SER A 544 -40.45 6.14 23.46
C SER A 544 -40.17 5.11 24.57
N ASP A 545 -38.96 5.14 25.15
CA ASP A 545 -38.58 4.34 26.31
C ASP A 545 -38.67 2.81 26.11
N GLU A 546 -38.55 2.34 24.86
CA GLU A 546 -38.74 0.92 24.52
C GLU A 546 -37.63 0.00 25.08
N SER A 547 -36.46 0.58 25.37
CA SER A 547 -35.29 -0.15 25.90
C SER A 547 -35.04 0.07 27.40
N PHE A 548 -35.46 1.22 27.91
CA PHE A 548 -35.25 1.70 29.27
C PHE A 548 -36.39 2.69 29.55
N SER A 549 -37.12 2.50 30.65
CA SER A 549 -38.37 3.23 30.93
C SER A 549 -38.19 4.75 31.13
N GLU A 550 -36.97 5.20 31.43
CA GLU A 550 -36.64 6.61 31.69
C GLU A 550 -35.64 7.17 30.67
N HIS A 551 -35.54 6.57 29.48
CA HIS A 551 -34.56 6.99 28.48
C HIS A 551 -34.80 8.45 28.06
N ARG A 552 -36.06 8.79 27.76
CA ARG A 552 -36.52 10.12 27.38
C ARG A 552 -36.26 11.13 28.48
N MET A 553 -36.55 10.80 29.74
CA MET A 553 -36.27 11.68 30.88
C MET A 553 -34.80 12.09 30.87
N HIS A 554 -33.88 11.13 30.84
CA HIS A 554 -32.45 11.42 30.89
C HIS A 554 -31.96 12.21 29.68
N ILE A 555 -32.34 11.83 28.47
CA ILE A 555 -31.75 12.43 27.25
C ILE A 555 -32.43 13.74 26.84
N VAL A 556 -33.74 13.90 27.09
CA VAL A 556 -34.51 15.09 26.65
C VAL A 556 -34.70 16.08 27.80
N GLU A 557 -35.12 15.61 28.96
CA GLU A 557 -35.52 16.48 30.07
C GLU A 557 -34.30 16.91 30.88
N GLU A 558 -33.45 15.95 31.25
CA GLU A 558 -32.16 16.19 31.93
C GLU A 558 -31.01 16.47 30.96
N ARG A 559 -31.24 16.39 29.64
CA ARG A 559 -30.27 16.74 28.58
C ARG A 559 -28.92 16.03 28.71
N THR A 560 -28.96 14.79 29.17
CA THR A 560 -27.79 13.94 29.35
C THR A 560 -27.39 13.32 28.00
N PRO A 561 -26.13 13.45 27.55
CA PRO A 561 -25.68 12.87 26.28
C PRO A 561 -25.56 11.35 26.36
N CYS A 562 -25.67 10.67 25.21
CA CYS A 562 -25.53 9.20 25.16
C CYS A 562 -24.18 8.74 25.75
N SER A 563 -23.13 9.56 25.63
CA SER A 563 -21.79 9.29 26.16
C SER A 563 -21.77 9.16 27.68
N ALA A 564 -22.68 9.80 28.40
CA ALA A 564 -22.73 9.75 29.86
C ALA A 564 -22.87 8.32 30.38
N CYS A 565 -23.62 7.48 29.66
CA CYS A 565 -23.88 6.09 30.03
C CYS A 565 -23.17 5.09 29.10
N HIS A 566 -23.21 5.31 27.78
CA HIS A 566 -22.80 4.29 26.80
C HIS A 566 -21.41 4.53 26.22
N ALA A 567 -20.57 3.48 26.23
CA ALA A 567 -19.28 3.45 25.55
C ALA A 567 -19.46 2.93 24.10
N PRO A 568 -19.08 3.71 23.07
CA PRO A 568 -19.40 3.36 21.68
C PRO A 568 -18.54 2.25 21.06
N HIS A 569 -17.57 1.68 21.79
CA HIS A 569 -16.78 0.55 21.31
C HIS A 569 -17.15 -0.74 22.02
N GLY A 570 -16.90 -0.79 23.32
CA GLY A 570 -17.17 -1.92 24.18
C GLY A 570 -16.51 -1.67 25.53
N VAL A 571 -16.67 -2.62 26.45
CA VAL A 571 -16.13 -2.50 27.80
C VAL A 571 -15.27 -3.71 28.11
N SER A 572 -13.97 -3.49 28.26
CA SER A 572 -13.02 -4.58 28.47
C SER A 572 -13.04 -5.04 29.92
N ASN A 573 -13.27 -6.33 30.14
CA ASN A 573 -13.13 -6.96 31.46
C ASN A 573 -11.67 -7.27 31.84
N LEU A 574 -10.71 -6.91 30.99
CA LEU A 574 -9.28 -7.19 31.17
C LEU A 574 -8.50 -6.00 31.75
N VAL A 575 -9.17 -4.88 32.03
CA VAL A 575 -8.55 -3.64 32.52
C VAL A 575 -9.20 -3.15 33.82
N PRO A 576 -8.52 -2.30 34.62
CA PRO A 576 -9.10 -1.75 35.84
C PRO A 576 -10.44 -1.06 35.57
N GLY A 577 -11.39 -1.25 36.48
CA GLY A 577 -12.75 -0.69 36.36
C GLY A 577 -13.69 -1.46 35.43
N GLY A 578 -13.20 -2.50 34.72
CA GLY A 578 -14.01 -3.41 33.91
C GLY A 578 -14.62 -4.59 34.67
N SER A 579 -14.43 -4.65 35.99
CA SER A 579 -15.12 -5.60 36.87
C SER A 579 -16.49 -5.04 37.25
N GLY A 580 -17.57 -5.69 36.84
CA GLY A 580 -18.95 -5.24 37.08
C GLY A 580 -19.85 -5.66 35.93
N ASP A 581 -21.13 -5.30 36.01
CA ASP A 581 -22.05 -5.47 34.89
C ASP A 581 -21.90 -4.30 33.93
N HIS A 582 -21.44 -4.63 32.73
CA HIS A 582 -21.23 -3.73 31.63
C HIS A 582 -22.01 -4.18 30.41
N THR A 583 -23.12 -4.89 30.60
CA THR A 583 -24.04 -5.15 29.50
C THR A 583 -24.59 -3.84 28.94
N ARG A 584 -25.18 -3.89 27.74
CA ARG A 584 -25.75 -2.71 27.04
C ARG A 584 -24.77 -1.55 26.80
N LEU A 585 -23.46 -1.83 26.75
CA LEU A 585 -22.40 -0.83 26.60
C LEU A 585 -22.33 0.17 27.75
N ILE A 586 -22.91 -0.12 28.92
CA ILE A 586 -22.91 0.82 30.05
C ILE A 586 -21.51 0.87 30.69
N ASN A 587 -20.90 2.04 30.59
CA ASN A 587 -19.60 2.38 31.17
C ASN A 587 -19.56 3.90 31.33
N PHE A 588 -19.81 4.39 32.53
CA PHE A 588 -20.17 5.78 32.75
C PHE A 588 -19.03 6.76 32.41
N ASP A 589 -19.40 7.92 31.86
CA ASP A 589 -18.53 9.10 31.79
C ASP A 589 -18.35 9.67 33.18
N THR A 590 -17.14 9.56 33.70
CA THR A 590 -16.80 9.95 35.08
C THR A 590 -16.71 11.47 35.29
N THR A 591 -16.84 12.26 34.22
CA THR A 591 -16.94 13.73 34.31
C THR A 591 -18.36 14.18 34.64
N ILE A 592 -19.36 13.40 34.22
CA ILE A 592 -20.79 13.66 34.43
C ILE A 592 -21.31 12.83 35.62
N VAL A 593 -21.07 11.53 35.58
CA VAL A 593 -21.60 10.55 36.53
C VAL A 593 -20.56 10.23 37.61
N ARG A 594 -20.97 10.27 38.87
CA ARG A 594 -20.09 10.07 40.02
C ARG A 594 -20.55 8.88 40.86
N PRO A 595 -19.66 8.30 41.68
CA PRO A 595 -20.07 7.29 42.65
C PRO A 595 -21.12 7.85 43.62
N ASP A 596 -22.08 7.02 44.01
CA ASP A 596 -23.02 7.35 45.09
C ASP A 596 -22.24 7.77 46.34
N PRO A 597 -22.47 8.97 46.90
CA PRO A 597 -21.68 9.50 47.99
C PRO A 597 -21.79 8.70 49.31
N GLN A 598 -22.78 7.82 49.46
CA GLN A 598 -22.90 6.99 50.67
C GLN A 598 -22.22 5.63 50.55
N SER A 599 -22.46 4.90 49.45
CA SER A 599 -21.89 3.57 49.25
C SER A 599 -20.52 3.61 48.56
N GLY A 600 -20.18 4.72 47.90
CA GLY A 600 -18.98 4.84 47.06
C GLY A 600 -19.04 4.02 45.77
N ARG A 601 -20.21 3.47 45.42
CA ARG A 601 -20.41 2.63 44.22
C ARG A 601 -20.80 3.50 43.03
N LEU A 602 -20.21 3.19 41.89
CA LEU A 602 -20.64 3.63 40.56
C LEU A 602 -20.92 2.35 39.79
N GLU A 603 -22.19 1.98 39.65
CA GLU A 603 -22.55 0.63 39.19
C GLU A 603 -23.89 0.60 38.48
N PHE A 604 -23.91 -0.10 37.35
CA PHE A 604 -25.10 -0.63 36.71
C PHE A 604 -25.18 -2.14 37.00
N ARG A 605 -26.40 -2.68 37.07
CA ARG A 605 -26.67 -4.12 37.20
C ARG A 605 -27.78 -4.51 36.23
N ASP A 606 -27.53 -5.42 35.30
CA ASP A 606 -28.56 -6.06 34.49
C ASP A 606 -29.33 -7.04 35.39
N THR A 607 -30.65 -6.91 35.41
CA THR A 607 -31.53 -7.79 36.19
C THR A 607 -32.39 -8.69 35.30
N GLY A 608 -32.19 -8.63 33.98
CA GLY A 608 -32.93 -9.37 32.98
C GLY A 608 -33.37 -8.51 31.80
N ARG A 609 -34.32 -9.06 31.03
CA ARG A 609 -34.80 -8.46 29.79
C ARG A 609 -35.38 -7.06 30.03
N LEU A 610 -34.75 -6.07 29.41
CA LEU A 610 -35.10 -4.65 29.51
C LEU A 610 -35.11 -4.12 30.94
N SER A 611 -34.39 -4.79 31.86
CA SER A 611 -34.42 -4.48 33.29
C SER A 611 -33.03 -4.33 33.89
N GLY A 612 -32.89 -3.44 34.86
CA GLY A 612 -31.62 -3.19 35.53
C GLY A 612 -31.76 -2.36 36.79
N SER A 613 -30.63 -2.10 37.45
CA SER A 613 -30.55 -1.13 38.53
C SER A 613 -29.28 -0.29 38.48
N CYS A 614 -29.39 0.96 38.94
CA CYS A 614 -28.27 1.89 39.01
C CYS A 614 -27.95 2.26 40.47
N THR A 615 -26.66 2.33 40.80
CA THR A 615 -26.15 2.91 42.04
C THR A 615 -25.08 3.95 41.69
N LEU A 616 -25.45 5.23 41.69
CA LEU A 616 -24.64 6.35 41.20
C LEU A 616 -25.20 7.71 41.65
N LEU A 617 -24.44 8.78 41.40
CA LEU A 617 -24.87 10.17 41.50
C LEU A 617 -24.78 10.84 40.12
N CYS A 618 -25.88 11.38 39.60
CA CYS A 618 -25.93 12.13 38.35
C CYS A 618 -26.78 13.39 38.54
N HIS A 619 -26.29 14.56 38.09
CA HIS A 619 -26.97 15.86 38.22
C HIS A 619 -27.51 16.22 39.62
N GLY A 620 -26.92 15.65 40.67
CA GLY A 620 -27.35 15.86 42.06
C GLY A 620 -28.38 14.84 42.55
N GLU A 621 -28.95 14.05 41.67
CA GLU A 621 -29.87 12.95 41.99
C GLU A 621 -29.11 11.66 42.32
N ASN A 622 -29.46 11.08 43.45
CA ASN A 622 -28.79 9.90 44.00
C ASN A 622 -29.62 8.64 43.71
N HIS A 623 -29.08 7.80 42.83
CA HIS A 623 -29.67 6.52 42.45
C HIS A 623 -29.12 5.45 43.39
N ARG A 624 -29.99 4.74 44.11
CA ARG A 624 -29.57 3.72 45.10
C ARG A 624 -30.28 2.40 44.90
N ASP A 625 -29.65 1.54 44.11
CA ASP A 625 -30.30 0.33 43.58
C ASP A 625 -31.65 0.67 42.95
N GLU A 626 -31.70 1.81 42.25
CA GLU A 626 -32.91 2.29 41.58
C GLU A 626 -33.16 1.43 40.35
N ARG A 627 -34.36 0.83 40.26
CA ARG A 627 -34.67 -0.28 39.35
C ARG A 627 -35.58 0.12 38.20
N TYR A 628 -35.47 -0.61 37.09
CA TYR A 628 -36.38 -0.58 35.96
C TYR A 628 -36.48 -1.96 35.30
N PRO A 629 -37.55 -2.31 34.54
CA PRO A 629 -38.89 -1.78 34.69
C PRO A 629 -39.53 -2.42 35.93
N GLU A 630 -40.42 -1.70 36.61
CA GLU A 630 -41.26 -2.33 37.65
C GLU A 630 -42.26 -3.33 37.05
#